data_AF-A0A554K8S6-F1
#
_entry.id   AF-A0A554K8S6-F1
#
_cell.length_a   1.000
_cell.length_b   1.000
_cell.length_c   1.000
_cell.angle_alpha   90.00
_cell.angle_beta   90.00
_cell.angle_gamma   90.00
#
_symmetry.space_group_name_H-M   'P 1'
#
loop_
_entity.id
_entity.type
_entity.pdbx_description
1 polymer ?
#
loop_
_entity_poly.entity_id
_entity_poly.type
_entity_poly.pdbx_seq_one_letter_code
_entity_poly.pdbx_strand_id
1 'polypeptide(L)'
;MDLNVSLFRKLSPAIPPVELQGAVLSALRVAERRRVITQLASAIAVNALSLVVLIVSFRWVAVDAARSGFFEFLSAAAADAEVLAAYWQDFAAALLESVPTFGLLLLLSAAFTGLRSLRAALRDLARMRNLKLTHA
;
A
#
# COMPACT_ATOMS: atom_id res chain seq x y z
N MET A 1 -34.60 -34.44 5.42
CA MET A 1 -33.96 -33.67 4.32
C MET A 1 -32.55 -34.22 4.17
N ASP A 2 -32.44 -35.51 3.81
CA ASP A 2 -31.28 -36.37 4.15
C ASP A 2 -30.57 -36.98 2.93
N LEU A 3 -30.81 -36.44 1.74
CA LEU A 3 -30.35 -37.04 0.48
C LEU A 3 -28.85 -36.88 0.19
N ASN A 4 -28.10 -36.07 0.95
CA ASN A 4 -26.75 -35.68 0.55
C ASN A 4 -25.64 -36.59 1.11
N VAL A 5 -25.83 -37.22 2.28
CA VAL A 5 -24.75 -37.98 2.94
C VAL A 5 -24.60 -39.40 2.40
N SER A 6 -25.68 -39.99 1.88
CA SER A 6 -25.71 -41.36 1.37
C SER A 6 -25.06 -41.53 -0.02
N LEU A 7 -24.92 -40.44 -0.79
CA LEU A 7 -24.24 -40.44 -2.10
C LEU A 7 -22.72 -40.65 -1.98
N PHE A 8 -22.09 -40.06 -0.96
CA PHE A 8 -20.65 -40.19 -0.75
C PHE A 8 -20.22 -41.52 -0.14
N ARG A 9 -21.16 -42.28 0.44
CA ARG A 9 -20.88 -43.57 1.08
C ARG A 9 -20.57 -44.69 0.08
N LYS A 10 -20.92 -44.53 -1.19
CA LYS A 10 -20.64 -45.49 -2.28
C LYS A 10 -19.35 -45.20 -3.05
N LEU A 11 -18.66 -44.10 -2.75
CA LEU A 11 -17.35 -43.83 -3.30
C LEU A 11 -16.34 -44.65 -2.49
N SER A 12 -16.10 -45.90 -2.91
CA SER A 12 -14.89 -46.62 -2.51
C SER A 12 -13.69 -45.70 -2.75
N PRO A 13 -12.70 -45.65 -1.83
CA PRO A 13 -11.50 -44.85 -2.03
C PRO A 13 -10.73 -45.46 -3.20
N ALA A 14 -11.05 -45.02 -4.42
CA ALA A 14 -10.29 -45.32 -5.60
C ALA A 14 -8.95 -44.58 -5.44
N ILE A 15 -7.87 -45.34 -5.32
CA ILE A 15 -6.52 -44.80 -5.31
C ILE A 15 -6.39 -43.96 -6.59
N PRO A 16 -6.23 -42.63 -6.50
CA PRO A 16 -6.21 -41.79 -7.67
C PRO A 16 -5.04 -42.23 -8.56
N PRO A 17 -5.23 -42.33 -9.89
CA PRO A 17 -4.15 -42.57 -10.81
C PRO A 17 -3.03 -41.55 -10.55
N VAL A 18 -1.78 -42.00 -10.44
CA VAL A 18 -0.62 -41.14 -10.10
C VAL A 18 -0.50 -39.96 -11.09
N GLU A 19 -0.95 -40.16 -12.33
CA GLU A 19 -1.03 -39.15 -13.39
C GLU A 19 -2.02 -38.02 -13.09
N LEU A 20 -3.14 -38.33 -12.43
CA LEU A 20 -4.19 -37.36 -12.07
C LEU A 20 -3.69 -36.39 -10.99
N GLN A 21 -2.90 -36.89 -10.03
CA GLN A 21 -2.29 -36.06 -9.02
C GLN A 21 -1.28 -35.07 -9.65
N GLY A 22 -0.46 -35.53 -10.59
CA GLY A 22 0.47 -34.68 -11.34
C GLY A 22 -0.25 -33.61 -12.18
N ALA A 23 -1.34 -33.97 -12.86
CA ALA A 23 -2.15 -33.06 -13.66
C ALA A 23 -2.80 -31.96 -12.80
N VAL A 24 -3.37 -32.32 -11.64
CA VAL A 24 -3.98 -31.36 -10.72
C VAL A 24 -2.92 -30.42 -10.13
N LEU A 25 -1.78 -30.95 -9.68
CA LEU A 25 -0.71 -30.14 -9.12
C LEU A 25 -0.11 -29.16 -10.15
N SER A 26 0.06 -29.59 -11.40
CA SER A 26 0.56 -28.71 -12.47
C SER A 26 -0.44 -27.62 -12.85
N ALA A 27 -1.73 -27.95 -12.97
CA ALA A 27 -2.79 -26.96 -13.18
C ALA A 27 -2.86 -25.94 -12.05
N LEU A 28 -2.75 -26.40 -10.79
CA LEU A 28 -2.73 -25.54 -9.61
C LEU A 28 -1.55 -24.57 -9.64
N ARG A 29 -0.35 -25.05 -10.00
CA ARG A 29 0.86 -24.20 -10.12
C ARG A 29 0.71 -23.12 -11.18
N VAL A 30 0.09 -23.42 -12.33
CA VAL A 30 -0.16 -22.43 -13.38
C VAL A 30 -1.13 -21.36 -12.89
N ALA A 31 -2.19 -21.76 -12.19
CA ALA A 31 -3.16 -20.83 -11.60
C ALA A 31 -2.53 -19.94 -10.52
N GLU A 32 -1.75 -20.53 -9.60
CA GLU A 32 -1.01 -19.82 -8.55
C GLU A 32 -0.08 -18.77 -9.17
N ARG A 33 0.69 -19.15 -10.19
CA ARG A 33 1.63 -18.24 -10.88
C ARG A 33 0.91 -17.07 -11.53
N ARG A 34 -0.21 -17.30 -12.22
CA ARG A 34 -1.02 -16.22 -12.82
C ARG A 34 -1.54 -15.25 -11.77
N ARG A 35 -1.97 -15.78 -10.62
CA ARG A 35 -2.45 -14.96 -9.49
C ARG A 35 -1.33 -14.08 -8.93
N VAL A 36 -0.13 -14.61 -8.72
CA VAL A 36 0.98 -13.81 -8.19
C VAL A 36 1.46 -12.76 -9.20
N ILE A 37 1.49 -13.07 -10.50
CA ILE A 37 1.87 -12.09 -11.54
C ILE A 37 0.87 -10.93 -11.61
N THR A 38 -0.44 -11.23 -11.59
CA THR A 38 -1.49 -10.19 -11.62
C THR A 38 -1.46 -9.32 -10.37
N GLN A 39 -1.26 -9.92 -9.19
CA GLN A 39 -1.07 -9.18 -7.94
C GLN A 39 0.15 -8.26 -8.01
N LEU A 40 1.29 -8.76 -8.46
CA LEU A 40 2.49 -7.95 -8.61
C LEU A 40 2.30 -6.79 -9.60
N ALA A 41 1.68 -7.04 -10.76
CA ALA A 41 1.41 -6.01 -11.76
C ALA A 41 0.52 -4.89 -11.19
N SER A 42 -0.53 -5.26 -10.45
CA SER A 42 -1.40 -4.29 -9.78
C SER A 42 -0.66 -3.47 -8.71
N ALA A 43 0.20 -4.12 -7.92
CA ALA A 43 0.99 -3.45 -6.89
C ALA A 43 2.00 -2.47 -7.48
N ILE A 44 2.63 -2.83 -8.60
CA ILE A 44 3.54 -1.93 -9.35
C ILE A 44 2.76 -0.72 -9.87
N ALA A 45 1.60 -0.93 -10.50
CA ALA A 45 0.78 0.17 -11.02
C ALA A 45 0.35 1.13 -9.89
N VAL A 46 -0.11 0.60 -8.76
CA VAL A 46 -0.47 1.40 -7.57
C VAL A 46 0.73 2.17 -7.02
N ASN A 47 1.92 1.57 -6.97
CA ASN A 47 3.13 2.26 -6.53
C ASN A 47 3.52 3.39 -7.48
N ALA A 48 3.48 3.16 -8.80
CA ALA A 48 3.77 4.18 -9.79
C ALA A 48 2.80 5.37 -9.66
N LEU A 49 1.50 5.09 -9.54
CA LEU A 49 0.49 6.12 -9.31
C LEU A 49 0.73 6.87 -7.99
N SER A 50 1.05 6.15 -6.92
CA SER A 50 1.34 6.75 -5.61
C SER A 50 2.53 7.70 -5.68
N LEU A 51 3.58 7.37 -6.42
CA LEU A 51 4.74 8.25 -6.63
C LEU A 51 4.35 9.54 -7.37
N VAL A 52 3.53 9.44 -8.42
CA VAL A 52 3.04 10.60 -9.15
C VAL A 52 2.24 11.51 -8.22
N VAL A 53 1.29 10.95 -7.47
CA VAL A 53 0.48 11.70 -6.51
C VAL A 53 1.37 12.32 -5.43
N LEU A 54 2.39 11.62 -4.95
CA LEU A 54 3.31 12.12 -3.94
C LEU A 54 4.10 13.34 -4.45
N ILE A 55 4.64 13.28 -5.68
CA ILE A 55 5.37 14.40 -6.29
C ILE A 55 4.45 15.61 -6.49
N VAL A 56 3.26 15.40 -7.04
CA VAL A 56 2.29 16.48 -7.28
C VAL A 56 1.84 17.12 -5.98
N SER A 57 1.48 16.30 -4.99
CA SER A 57 1.03 16.78 -3.68
C SER A 57 2.14 17.51 -2.94
N PHE A 58 3.39 17.05 -3.04
CA PHE A 58 4.53 17.73 -2.44
C PHE A 58 4.73 19.13 -3.04
N ARG A 59 4.66 19.25 -4.38
CA ARG A 59 4.73 20.56 -5.04
C ARG A 59 3.58 21.46 -4.62
N TRP A 60 2.39 20.90 -4.48
CA TRP A 60 1.22 21.67 -4.05
C TRP A 60 1.38 22.17 -2.62
N VAL A 61 1.78 21.31 -1.68
CA VAL A 61 2.10 21.70 -0.29
C VAL A 61 3.15 22.80 -0.26
N ALA A 62 4.22 22.68 -1.04
CA ALA A 62 5.29 23.68 -1.06
C ALA A 62 4.80 25.05 -1.56
N VAL A 63 4.00 25.07 -2.64
CA VAL A 63 3.43 26.32 -3.18
C VAL A 63 2.41 26.93 -2.21
N ASP A 64 1.58 26.11 -1.60
CA ASP A 64 0.51 26.56 -0.71
C ASP A 64 1.08 27.06 0.63
N ALA A 65 2.09 26.38 1.17
CA ALA A 65 2.86 26.83 2.33
C ALA A 65 3.60 28.15 2.07
N ALA A 66 4.11 28.36 0.86
CA ALA A 66 4.75 29.62 0.49
C ALA A 66 3.74 30.77 0.30
N ARG A 67 2.51 30.48 -0.14
CA ARG A 67 1.46 31.51 -0.32
C ARG A 67 0.78 31.92 0.98
N SER A 68 0.64 30.98 1.91
CA SER A 68 0.03 31.19 3.22
C SER A 68 0.98 31.80 4.25
N GLY A 69 2.26 31.93 3.90
CA GLY A 69 3.29 32.41 4.81
C GLY A 69 3.63 31.42 5.93
N PHE A 70 3.27 30.14 5.78
CA PHE A 70 3.54 29.10 6.77
C PHE A 70 5.02 29.05 7.18
N PHE A 71 5.94 29.17 6.22
CA PHE A 71 7.38 29.19 6.51
C PHE A 71 7.84 30.49 7.19
N GLU A 72 7.17 31.62 6.93
CA GLU A 72 7.44 32.89 7.60
C GLU A 72 7.03 32.84 9.06
N PHE A 73 5.84 32.29 9.37
CA PHE A 73 5.46 31.98 10.74
C PHE A 73 6.41 30.96 11.38
N LEU A 74 6.72 29.85 10.71
CA LEU A 74 7.61 28.84 11.30
C LEU A 74 9.00 29.40 11.64
N SER A 75 9.55 30.25 10.78
CA SER A 75 10.83 30.93 11.01
C SER A 75 10.74 32.02 12.10
N ALA A 76 9.66 32.80 12.14
CA ALA A 76 9.45 33.81 13.18
C ALA A 76 9.34 33.18 14.59
N ALA A 77 8.68 32.03 14.72
CA ALA A 77 8.64 31.28 15.99
C ALA A 77 10.04 30.87 16.46
N ALA A 78 10.93 30.51 15.54
CA ALA A 78 12.29 30.09 15.88
C ALA A 78 13.21 31.28 16.19
N ALA A 79 12.90 32.47 15.67
CA ALA A 79 13.74 33.65 15.80
C ALA A 79 13.64 34.31 17.18
N ASP A 80 12.46 34.31 17.79
CA ASP A 80 12.23 35.06 19.04
C ASP A 80 11.37 34.27 20.04
N ALA A 81 12.05 33.52 20.91
CA ALA A 81 11.41 32.62 21.86
C ALA A 81 10.64 33.36 22.97
N GLU A 82 11.05 34.59 23.32
CA GLU A 82 10.35 35.41 24.33
C GLU A 82 9.01 35.92 23.78
N VAL A 83 9.01 36.43 22.54
CA VAL A 83 7.78 36.84 21.85
C VAL A 83 6.88 35.63 21.59
N LEU A 84 7.45 34.49 21.20
CA LEU A 84 6.70 33.25 21.03
C LEU A 84 6.02 32.82 22.33
N ALA A 85 6.70 32.89 23.47
CA ALA A 85 6.13 32.52 24.77
C ALA A 85 4.98 33.46 25.19
N ALA A 86 5.10 34.76 24.89
CA ALA A 86 4.05 35.75 25.18
C ALA A 86 2.80 35.59 24.30
N TYR A 87 2.97 35.21 23.02
CA TYR A 87 1.89 35.16 22.03
C TYR A 87 1.68 33.75 21.43
N TRP A 88 2.00 32.70 22.18
CA TRP A 88 2.00 31.33 21.65
C TRP A 88 0.64 30.88 21.11
N GLN A 89 -0.46 31.40 21.65
CA GLN A 89 -1.82 31.09 21.22
C GLN A 89 -2.13 31.65 19.84
N ASP A 90 -1.86 32.95 19.65
CA ASP A 90 -2.05 33.64 18.37
C ASP A 90 -1.13 33.04 17.31
N PHE A 91 0.10 32.69 17.71
CA PHE A 91 1.05 32.02 16.84
C PHE A 91 0.55 30.63 16.41
N ALA A 92 0.06 29.83 17.34
CA ALA A 92 -0.48 28.50 17.04
C ALA A 92 -1.72 28.60 16.13
N ALA A 93 -2.58 29.60 16.35
CA ALA A 93 -3.75 29.84 15.51
C ALA A 93 -3.35 30.23 14.08
N ALA A 94 -2.45 31.19 13.91
CA ALA A 94 -1.95 31.61 12.60
C ALA A 94 -1.20 30.48 11.87
N LEU A 95 -0.41 29.69 12.61
CA LEU A 95 0.27 28.52 12.05
C LEU A 95 -0.75 27.48 11.60
N LEU A 96 -1.81 27.22 12.37
CA LEU A 96 -2.85 26.26 12.01
C LEU A 96 -3.66 26.70 10.79
N GLU A 97 -3.95 28.00 10.69
CA GLU A 97 -4.66 28.59 9.54
C GLU A 97 -3.82 28.57 8.26
N SER A 98 -2.50 28.70 8.39
CA SER A 98 -1.57 28.65 7.25
C SER A 98 -1.16 27.23 6.84
N VAL A 99 -1.52 26.18 7.59
CA VAL A 99 -1.17 24.81 7.23
C VAL A 99 -1.89 24.37 5.94
N PRO A 100 -1.15 23.92 4.91
CA PRO A 100 -1.72 23.42 3.66
C PRO A 100 -2.33 22.01 3.86
N THR A 101 -3.45 21.98 4.58
CA THR A 101 -4.05 20.76 5.15
C THR A 101 -4.40 19.74 4.06
N PHE A 102 -5.00 20.21 2.95
CA PHE A 102 -5.40 19.32 1.86
C PHE A 102 -4.20 18.68 1.15
N GLY A 103 -3.18 19.47 0.85
CA GLY A 103 -1.95 18.96 0.24
C GLY A 103 -1.24 17.95 1.15
N LEU A 104 -1.21 18.19 2.46
CA LEU A 104 -0.65 17.26 3.44
C LEU A 104 -1.43 15.96 3.53
N LEU A 105 -2.77 16.01 3.53
CA LEU A 105 -3.61 14.80 3.52
C LEU A 105 -3.35 13.95 2.27
N LEU A 106 -3.25 14.57 1.09
CA LEU A 106 -2.92 13.88 -0.15
C LEU A 106 -1.51 13.29 -0.12
N LEU A 107 -0.53 14.05 0.36
CA LEU A 107 0.85 13.59 0.49
C LEU A 107 0.95 12.37 1.42
N LEU A 108 0.32 12.44 2.60
CA LEU A 108 0.33 11.38 3.60
C LEU A 108 -0.42 10.14 3.12
N SER A 109 -1.59 10.31 2.50
CA SER A 109 -2.36 9.20 1.96
C SER A 109 -1.63 8.50 0.80
N ALA A 110 -0.98 9.25 -0.08
CA ALA A 110 -0.14 8.70 -1.15
C ALA A 110 1.08 7.96 -0.59
N ALA A 111 1.75 8.53 0.41
CA ALA A 111 2.88 7.88 1.08
C ALA A 111 2.45 6.56 1.74
N PHE A 112 1.36 6.57 2.50
CA PHE A 112 0.86 5.39 3.20
C PHE A 112 0.42 4.30 2.22
N THR A 113 -0.30 4.68 1.17
CA THR A 113 -0.75 3.76 0.10
C THR A 113 0.44 3.16 -0.63
N GLY A 114 1.43 3.98 -0.99
CA GLY A 114 2.69 3.54 -1.60
C GLY A 114 3.44 2.56 -0.71
N LEU A 115 3.66 2.88 0.57
CA LEU A 115 4.34 1.96 1.50
C LEU A 115 3.60 0.62 1.64
N ARG A 116 2.27 0.66 1.75
CA ARG A 116 1.45 -0.57 1.86
C ARG A 116 1.54 -1.41 0.59
N SER A 117 1.47 -0.76 -0.57
CA SER A 117 1.58 -1.44 -1.87
C SER A 117 2.98 -2.03 -2.08
N LEU A 118 4.03 -1.28 -1.73
CA LEU A 118 5.41 -1.74 -1.79
C LEU A 118 5.62 -2.98 -0.90
N ARG A 119 5.10 -2.95 0.34
CA ARG A 119 5.16 -4.12 1.25
C ARG A 119 4.40 -5.32 0.69
N ALA A 120 3.30 -5.11 -0.05
CA ALA A 120 2.61 -6.19 -0.74
C ALA A 120 3.47 -6.75 -1.90
N ALA A 121 4.01 -5.88 -2.75
CA ALA A 121 4.87 -6.27 -3.86
C ALA A 121 6.11 -7.06 -3.41
N LEU A 122 6.76 -6.64 -2.32
CA LEU A 122 7.91 -7.35 -1.75
C LEU A 122 7.55 -8.76 -1.23
N ARG A 123 6.36 -8.92 -0.63
CA ARG A 123 5.86 -10.24 -0.21
C ARG A 123 5.58 -11.15 -1.41
N ASP A 124 4.99 -10.60 -2.47
CA ASP A 124 4.66 -11.36 -3.68
C ASP A 124 5.93 -11.75 -4.46
N LEU A 125 6.94 -10.87 -4.49
CA LEU A 125 8.27 -11.19 -5.00
C LEU A 125 8.93 -12.33 -4.22
N ALA A 126 8.87 -12.30 -2.89
CA ALA A 126 9.40 -13.37 -2.04
C ALA A 126 8.68 -14.71 -2.31
N ARG A 127 7.35 -14.70 -2.48
CA ARG A 127 6.56 -15.89 -2.87
C ARG A 127 6.99 -16.44 -4.23
N MET A 128 7.19 -15.58 -5.23
CA MET A 128 7.68 -15.99 -6.55
C MET A 128 9.07 -16.61 -6.50
N ARG A 129 9.97 -16.09 -5.66
CA ARG A 129 11.31 -16.66 -5.47
C ARG A 129 11.25 -18.08 -4.90
N ASN A 130 10.42 -18.30 -3.88
CA ASN A 130 10.29 -19.61 -3.24
C ASN A 130 9.70 -20.66 -4.21
N LEU A 131 8.74 -20.28 -5.06
CA LEU A 131 8.17 -21.16 -6.08
C LEU A 131 9.19 -21.60 -7.14
N LYS A 132 10.23 -20.80 -7.40
CA LYS A 132 11.31 -21.16 -8.33
C LYS A 132 12.35 -22.10 -7.71
N LEU A 133 12.56 -22.03 -6.40
CA LEU A 133 13.61 -22.80 -5.69
C LEU A 133 13.20 -24.23 -5.33
N THR A 134 11.90 -24.57 -5.30
CA THR A 134 11.43 -25.95 -5.08
C THR A 134 11.54 -26.84 -6.34
N HIS A 135 12.12 -26.29 -7.42
CA HIS A 135 12.18 -26.90 -8.74
C HIS A 135 13.59 -26.85 -9.38
N ALA A 136 14.62 -26.51 -8.61
CA ALA A 136 16.02 -26.73 -8.95
C ALA A 136 16.55 -27.89 -8.09
#